data_AF-A0AA88Y623-F1
#
_entry.id   AF-A0AA88Y623-F1
#
_cell.length_a   1.000
_cell.length_b   1.000
_cell.length_c   1.000
_cell.angle_alpha   90.00
_cell.angle_beta   90.00
_cell.angle_gamma   90.00
#
_symmetry.space_group_name_H-M   'P 1'
#
loop_
_entity.id
_entity.type
_entity.pdbx_description
1 polymer ?
#
loop_
_entity_poly.entity_id
_entity_poly.type
_entity_poly.pdbx_seq_one_letter_code
_entity_poly.pdbx_strand_id
1 'polypeptide(L)'
;MNERYKLLVDFLQKAATDEETASEFITGEATPFNTQLDMDDKLFKFLITPNESIDKIAIPLIQNLFQSISDLCRMVSDHLPGGRYWNPTVEVIADTKSVMKHNKLPEFVFGQLDQLLRYRPNATLLTNESFIIYSHNMTRQWFDSLSEDAKDKLIEEARKEGNSRGASGDPHAPP
;
A
#
# COMPACT_ATOMS: atom_id res chain seq x y z
N MET A 1 4.70 -3.32 -24.14
CA MET A 1 3.83 -2.87 -23.03
C MET A 1 2.40 -2.82 -23.53
N ASN A 2 1.50 -3.57 -22.90
CA ASN A 2 0.10 -3.74 -23.31
C ASN A 2 -0.63 -2.37 -23.43
N GLU A 3 -1.32 -2.12 -24.54
CA GLU A 3 -2.05 -0.85 -24.77
C GLU A 3 -3.13 -0.60 -23.72
N ARG A 4 -3.83 -1.65 -23.28
CA ARG A 4 -4.83 -1.55 -22.21
C ARG A 4 -4.21 -1.15 -20.87
N TYR A 5 -2.99 -1.60 -20.61
CA TYR A 5 -2.28 -1.23 -19.38
C TYR A 5 -1.90 0.26 -19.39
N LYS A 6 -1.43 0.79 -20.52
CA LYS A 6 -1.12 2.22 -20.65
C LYS A 6 -2.38 3.07 -20.47
N LEU A 7 -3.46 2.72 -21.16
CA LEU A 7 -4.75 3.41 -21.03
C LEU A 7 -5.24 3.47 -19.57
N LEU A 8 -5.12 2.35 -18.85
CA LEU A 8 -5.49 2.30 -17.44
C LEU A 8 -4.60 3.21 -16.59
N VAL A 9 -3.27 3.12 -16.73
CA VAL A 9 -2.34 3.92 -15.92
C VAL A 9 -2.51 5.42 -16.21
N ASP A 10 -2.65 5.80 -17.48
CA ASP A 10 -2.86 7.19 -17.88
C ASP A 10 -4.16 7.73 -17.31
N PHE A 11 -5.24 6.94 -17.33
CA PHE A 11 -6.52 7.29 -16.70
C PHE A 11 -6.38 7.47 -15.18
N LEU A 12 -5.76 6.51 -14.50
CA LEU A 12 -5.58 6.55 -13.04
C LEU A 12 -4.74 7.75 -12.61
N GLN A 13 -3.67 8.07 -13.35
CA GLN A 13 -2.85 9.24 -13.07
C GLN A 13 -3.61 10.55 -13.29
N LYS A 14 -4.38 10.63 -14.39
CA LYS A 14 -5.21 11.81 -14.66
C LYS A 14 -6.23 11.98 -13.53
N ALA A 15 -7.01 10.93 -13.23
CA ALA A 15 -8.04 10.94 -12.21
C ALA A 15 -7.50 11.12 -10.78
N ALA A 16 -6.23 10.82 -10.51
CA ALA A 16 -5.60 11.10 -9.22
C ALA A 16 -5.33 12.60 -9.01
N THR A 17 -5.05 13.34 -10.07
CA THR A 17 -4.70 14.77 -10.01
C THR A 17 -5.84 15.71 -10.37
N ASP A 18 -6.73 15.26 -11.25
CA ASP A 18 -7.81 16.06 -11.82
C ASP A 18 -9.14 15.70 -11.16
N GLU A 19 -9.73 16.68 -10.47
CA GLU A 19 -11.01 16.53 -9.77
C GLU A 19 -12.17 16.26 -10.74
N GLU A 20 -12.12 16.85 -11.94
CA GLU A 20 -13.14 16.67 -12.97
C GLU A 20 -13.18 15.21 -13.43
N THR A 21 -12.03 14.67 -13.83
CA THR A 21 -11.93 13.25 -14.22
C THR A 21 -12.32 12.29 -13.08
N ALA A 22 -12.00 12.62 -11.83
CA ALA A 22 -12.40 11.81 -10.67
C ALA A 22 -13.93 11.84 -10.45
N SER A 23 -14.54 13.02 -10.61
CA SER A 23 -15.99 13.21 -10.51
C SER A 23 -16.73 12.48 -11.65
N GLU A 24 -16.25 12.62 -12.88
CA GLU A 24 -16.78 11.91 -14.05
C GLU A 24 -16.72 10.38 -13.89
N PHE A 25 -15.71 9.87 -13.18
CA PHE A 25 -15.65 8.45 -12.85
C PHE A 25 -16.74 8.04 -11.84
N ILE A 26 -17.00 8.85 -10.83
CA ILE A 26 -18.05 8.60 -9.82
C ILE A 26 -19.44 8.60 -10.46
N THR A 27 -19.69 9.54 -11.36
CA THR A 27 -20.97 9.65 -12.10
C THR A 27 -21.10 8.60 -13.21
N GLY A 28 -20.03 7.88 -13.52
CA GLY A 28 -19.99 6.87 -14.59
C GLY A 28 -19.88 7.45 -16.00
N GLU A 29 -19.58 8.74 -16.14
CA GLU A 29 -19.37 9.43 -17.41
C GLU A 29 -18.01 9.10 -18.03
N ALA A 30 -16.98 8.91 -17.18
CA ALA A 30 -15.65 8.54 -17.60
C ALA A 30 -15.25 7.16 -17.05
N THR A 31 -14.71 6.31 -17.93
CA THR A 31 -14.17 5.00 -17.54
C THR A 31 -12.86 4.74 -18.28
N PRO A 32 -11.91 4.00 -17.67
CA PRO A 32 -10.61 3.70 -18.30
C PRO A 32 -10.73 2.79 -19.53
N PHE A 33 -11.87 2.11 -19.68
CA PHE A 33 -12.16 1.20 -20.78
C PHE A 33 -13.55 1.48 -21.31
N ASN A 34 -13.73 1.38 -22.62
CA ASN A 34 -15.03 1.55 -23.27
C ASN A 34 -15.98 0.39 -22.91
N THR A 35 -16.53 0.45 -21.71
CA THR A 35 -17.35 -0.59 -21.09
C THR A 35 -18.79 -0.13 -21.15
N GLN A 36 -19.68 -0.94 -21.70
CA GLN A 36 -21.11 -0.63 -21.65
C GLN A 36 -21.60 -0.79 -20.20
N LEU A 37 -22.00 0.33 -19.61
CA LEU A 37 -22.63 0.35 -18.30
C LEU A 37 -24.13 0.07 -18.48
N ASP A 38 -24.66 -0.88 -17.71
CA ASP A 38 -26.09 -1.12 -17.67
C ASP A 38 -26.76 -0.03 -16.84
N MET A 39 -27.25 0.99 -17.53
CA MET A 39 -27.93 2.10 -16.88
C MET A 39 -29.30 1.68 -16.33
N ASP A 40 -29.86 0.52 -16.64
CA ASP A 40 -31.15 0.08 -16.10
C ASP A 40 -31.02 -0.63 -14.73
N ASP A 41 -29.79 -0.90 -14.29
CA ASP A 41 -29.53 -1.38 -12.95
C ASP A 41 -29.86 -0.29 -11.89
N LYS A 42 -30.81 -0.63 -11.01
CA LYS A 42 -31.29 0.25 -9.94
C LYS A 42 -30.22 0.57 -8.91
N LEU A 43 -29.37 -0.40 -8.57
CA LEU A 43 -28.27 -0.22 -7.62
C LEU A 43 -27.18 0.65 -8.25
N PHE A 44 -26.84 0.42 -9.52
CA PHE A 44 -25.86 1.24 -10.22
C PHE A 44 -26.31 2.71 -10.30
N LYS A 45 -27.54 2.96 -10.78
CA LYS A 45 -28.15 4.29 -10.79
C LYS A 45 -28.13 4.97 -9.42
N PHE A 46 -28.41 4.22 -8.35
CA PHE A 46 -28.36 4.75 -6.99
C PHE A 46 -26.94 5.16 -6.57
N LEU A 47 -25.91 4.38 -6.93
CA LEU A 47 -24.52 4.64 -6.56
C LEU A 47 -23.88 5.82 -7.33
N ILE A 48 -24.28 6.05 -8.57
CA ILE A 48 -23.76 7.16 -9.40
C ILE A 48 -24.52 8.48 -9.22
N THR A 49 -25.61 8.49 -8.46
CA THR A 49 -26.42 9.71 -8.25
C THR A 49 -25.62 10.69 -7.39
N PRO A 50 -25.38 11.94 -7.85
CA PRO A 50 -24.61 12.92 -7.11
C PRO A 50 -25.18 13.21 -5.72
N ASN A 51 -24.31 13.32 -4.73
CA ASN A 51 -24.66 13.65 -3.37
C ASN A 51 -23.60 14.57 -2.76
N GLU A 52 -23.90 15.87 -2.69
CA GLU A 52 -22.97 16.91 -2.24
C GLU A 52 -22.33 16.68 -0.86
N SER A 53 -22.98 15.91 0.01
CA SER A 53 -22.43 15.60 1.35
C SER A 53 -21.40 14.48 1.32
N ILE A 54 -21.58 13.50 0.42
CA ILE A 54 -20.71 12.34 0.27
C ILE A 54 -19.59 12.63 -0.71
N ASP A 55 -19.89 13.34 -1.80
CA ASP A 55 -18.94 13.59 -2.90
C ASP A 55 -17.72 14.39 -2.45
N LYS A 56 -17.90 15.34 -1.51
CA LYS A 56 -16.81 16.09 -0.86
C LYS A 56 -15.77 15.20 -0.17
N ILE A 57 -16.17 14.01 0.24
CA ILE A 57 -15.31 13.01 0.91
C ILE A 57 -14.87 11.94 -0.09
N ALA A 58 -15.78 11.50 -0.97
CA ALA A 58 -15.53 10.44 -1.93
C ALA A 58 -14.49 10.81 -2.98
N ILE A 59 -14.50 12.05 -3.49
CA ILE A 59 -13.55 12.53 -4.50
C ILE A 59 -12.10 12.45 -4.00
N PRO A 60 -11.73 13.05 -2.85
CA PRO A 60 -10.37 12.91 -2.30
C PRO A 60 -9.97 11.47 -1.99
N LEU A 61 -10.91 10.62 -1.56
CA LEU A 61 -10.64 9.21 -1.30
C LEU A 61 -10.31 8.45 -2.59
N ILE A 62 -11.07 8.70 -3.65
CA ILE A 62 -10.86 8.08 -4.97
C ILE A 62 -9.55 8.57 -5.59
N GLN A 63 -9.23 9.87 -5.48
CA GLN A 63 -7.95 10.41 -5.96
C GLN A 63 -6.75 9.72 -5.28
N ASN A 64 -6.79 9.58 -3.96
CA ASN A 64 -5.75 8.85 -3.20
C ASN A 64 -5.68 7.37 -3.58
N LEU A 65 -6.84 6.74 -3.79
CA LEU A 65 -6.90 5.34 -4.21
C LEU A 65 -6.29 5.17 -5.61
N PHE A 66 -6.62 6.04 -6.56
CA PHE A 66 -6.10 6.00 -7.92
C PHE A 66 -4.60 6.26 -7.97
N GLN A 67 -4.09 7.18 -7.17
CA GLN A 67 -2.65 7.38 -7.02
C GLN A 67 -1.97 6.08 -6.54
N SER A 68 -2.52 5.47 -5.49
CA SER A 68 -2.00 4.22 -4.91
C SER A 68 -2.03 3.06 -5.92
N ILE A 69 -3.10 2.92 -6.70
CA ILE A 69 -3.24 1.89 -7.73
C ILE A 69 -2.27 2.16 -8.89
N SER A 70 -2.11 3.41 -9.33
CA SER A 70 -1.13 3.78 -10.37
C SER A 70 0.30 3.38 -9.96
N ASP A 71 0.67 3.64 -8.70
CA ASP A 71 1.99 3.26 -8.19
C ASP A 71 2.16 1.74 -8.13
N LEU A 72 1.12 1.01 -7.70
CA LEU A 72 1.11 -0.45 -7.76
C LEU A 72 1.26 -0.96 -9.20
N CYS A 73 0.55 -0.38 -10.17
CA CYS A 73 0.66 -0.74 -11.57
C CYS A 73 2.11 -0.62 -12.04
N ARG A 74 2.80 0.47 -11.71
CA ARG A 74 4.22 0.66 -12.05
C ARG A 74 5.10 -0.45 -11.50
N MET A 75 4.87 -0.89 -10.27
CA MET A 75 5.64 -1.98 -9.64
C MET A 75 5.45 -3.33 -10.36
N VAL A 76 4.26 -3.59 -10.90
CA VAL A 76 3.98 -4.86 -11.60
C VAL A 76 4.29 -4.81 -13.09
N SER A 77 4.62 -3.64 -13.65
CA SER A 77 4.84 -3.45 -15.08
C SER A 77 5.95 -4.36 -15.66
N ASP A 78 6.97 -4.64 -14.88
CA ASP A 78 8.06 -5.55 -15.26
C ASP A 78 7.62 -7.01 -15.37
N HIS A 79 6.52 -7.39 -14.72
CA HIS A 79 5.96 -8.75 -14.73
C HIS A 79 4.87 -8.95 -15.78
N LEU A 80 4.42 -7.89 -16.46
CA LEU A 80 3.38 -7.95 -17.50
C LEU A 80 3.95 -8.25 -18.89
N PRO A 81 3.13 -8.69 -19.86
CA PRO A 81 3.58 -8.95 -21.23
C PRO A 81 4.47 -7.86 -21.84
N GLY A 82 5.71 -8.24 -22.13
CA GLY A 82 6.76 -7.35 -22.65
C GLY A 82 7.56 -6.58 -21.58
N GLY A 83 7.33 -6.86 -20.30
CA GLY A 83 8.16 -6.43 -19.17
C GLY A 83 9.39 -7.32 -18.97
N ARG A 84 10.35 -6.84 -18.15
CA ARG A 84 11.67 -7.49 -17.94
C ARG A 84 11.58 -8.93 -17.44
N TYR A 85 10.59 -9.24 -16.62
CA TYR A 85 10.41 -10.53 -15.96
C TYR A 85 9.24 -11.35 -16.54
N TRP A 86 8.62 -10.91 -17.64
CA TRP A 86 7.54 -11.64 -18.31
C TRP A 86 8.00 -12.96 -18.91
N ASN A 87 9.15 -12.95 -19.58
CA ASN A 87 9.79 -14.13 -20.13
C ASN A 87 11.23 -14.22 -19.60
N PRO A 88 11.41 -14.67 -18.34
CA PRO A 88 12.70 -14.67 -17.68
C PRO A 88 13.67 -15.61 -18.38
N THR A 89 14.94 -15.20 -18.48
CA THR A 89 16.01 -16.05 -18.98
C THR A 89 16.30 -17.21 -18.02
N VAL A 90 16.97 -18.25 -18.52
CA VAL A 90 17.35 -19.43 -17.70
C VAL A 90 18.19 -19.04 -16.48
N GLU A 91 18.99 -17.99 -16.58
CA GLU A 91 19.79 -17.42 -15.49
C GLU A 91 18.91 -16.84 -14.38
N VAL A 92 17.92 -16.00 -14.73
CA VAL A 92 16.97 -15.44 -13.75
C VAL A 92 16.15 -16.53 -13.07
N ILE A 93 15.81 -17.60 -13.79
CA ILE A 93 15.11 -18.77 -13.22
C ILE A 93 16.02 -19.53 -12.24
N ALA A 94 17.32 -19.62 -12.53
CA ALA A 94 18.29 -20.25 -11.63
C ALA A 94 18.47 -19.43 -10.35
N ASP A 95 18.57 -18.11 -10.45
CA ASP A 95 18.74 -17.21 -9.31
C ASP A 95 17.50 -17.20 -8.39
N THR A 96 16.30 -17.25 -8.99
CA THR A 96 15.02 -17.29 -8.26
C THR A 96 14.71 -18.65 -7.65
N LYS A 97 15.48 -19.70 -7.94
CA LYS A 97 15.28 -21.06 -7.39
C LYS A 97 15.43 -21.11 -5.86
N SER A 98 16.18 -20.17 -5.29
CA SER A 98 16.38 -20.02 -3.85
C SER A 98 15.19 -19.37 -3.13
N VAL A 99 14.30 -18.70 -3.87
CA VAL A 99 13.15 -18.00 -3.30
C VAL A 99 12.05 -19.00 -2.94
N MET A 100 11.43 -18.81 -1.77
CA MET A 100 10.31 -19.65 -1.36
C MET A 100 9.16 -19.51 -2.36
N LYS A 101 8.75 -20.64 -2.96
CA LYS A 101 7.68 -20.68 -3.99
C LYS A 101 6.28 -20.40 -3.46
N HIS A 102 6.10 -20.39 -2.13
CA HIS A 102 4.82 -20.18 -1.49
C HIS A 102 4.73 -18.77 -0.89
N ASN A 103 3.56 -18.17 -1.02
CA ASN A 103 3.18 -16.86 -0.47
C ASN A 103 2.88 -16.89 1.04
N LYS A 104 3.20 -17.98 1.75
CA LYS A 104 2.95 -18.17 3.18
C LYS A 104 3.45 -17.02 4.05
N LEU A 105 4.62 -16.46 3.75
CA LEU A 105 5.20 -15.38 4.56
C LEU A 105 4.40 -14.08 4.39
N PRO A 106 4.14 -13.57 3.17
CA PRO A 106 3.20 -12.47 2.96
C PRO A 106 1.83 -12.69 3.59
N GLU A 107 1.21 -13.86 3.39
CA GLU A 107 -0.11 -14.16 3.96
C GLU A 107 -0.11 -14.11 5.49
N PHE A 108 0.94 -14.64 6.11
CA PHE A 108 1.09 -14.61 7.56
C PHE A 108 1.29 -13.18 8.09
N VAL A 109 2.11 -12.37 7.41
CA VAL A 109 2.33 -10.95 7.75
C VAL A 109 1.02 -10.17 7.63
N PHE A 110 0.26 -10.34 6.55
CA PHE A 110 -1.03 -9.69 6.38
C PHE A 110 -2.07 -10.18 7.39
N GLY A 111 -2.07 -11.47 7.73
CA GLY A 111 -2.93 -12.02 8.78
C GLY A 111 -2.64 -11.41 10.16
N GLN A 112 -1.36 -11.24 10.50
CA GLN A 112 -0.96 -10.55 11.74
C GLN A 112 -1.35 -9.06 11.71
N LEU A 113 -1.18 -8.39 10.58
CA LEU A 113 -1.58 -6.99 10.44
C LEU A 113 -3.09 -6.82 10.61
N ASP A 114 -3.92 -7.66 9.95
CA ASP A 114 -5.38 -7.64 10.12
C ASP A 114 -5.77 -7.88 11.58
N GLN A 115 -5.13 -8.83 12.26
CA GLN A 115 -5.35 -9.05 13.69
C GLN A 115 -4.98 -7.83 14.54
N LEU A 116 -3.84 -7.18 14.26
CA LEU A 116 -3.38 -6.00 15.00
C LEU A 116 -4.30 -4.80 14.79
N LEU A 117 -4.79 -4.57 13.56
CA LEU A 117 -5.74 -3.51 13.24
C LEU A 117 -7.05 -3.69 14.03
N ARG A 118 -7.53 -4.93 14.17
CA ARG A 118 -8.73 -5.25 14.97
C ARG A 118 -8.49 -5.13 16.47
N TYR A 119 -7.34 -5.58 16.95
CA TYR A 119 -7.02 -5.60 18.37
C TYR A 119 -6.59 -4.22 18.91
N ARG A 120 -5.97 -3.39 18.07
CA ARG A 120 -5.43 -2.06 18.41
C ARG A 120 -5.81 -1.03 17.34
N PRO A 121 -7.09 -0.66 17.25
CA PRO A 121 -7.57 0.28 16.23
C PRO A 121 -6.92 1.68 16.33
N ASN A 122 -6.45 2.06 17.53
CA ASN A 122 -5.82 3.35 17.77
C ASN A 122 -4.29 3.32 17.62
N ALA A 123 -3.69 2.15 17.32
CA ALA A 123 -2.26 2.07 17.09
C ALA A 123 -1.91 2.62 15.71
N THR A 124 -0.82 3.39 15.63
CA THR A 124 -0.31 3.87 14.35
C THR A 124 0.20 2.70 13.51
N LEU A 125 0.16 2.86 12.18
CA LEU A 125 0.68 1.86 11.24
C LEU A 125 2.14 1.49 11.57
N LEU A 126 2.98 2.50 11.83
CA LEU A 126 4.38 2.33 12.22
C LEU A 126 4.56 1.42 13.45
N THR A 127 3.67 1.56 14.44
CA THR A 127 3.70 0.72 15.65
C THR A 127 3.38 -0.74 15.33
N ASN A 128 2.38 -0.96 14.47
CA ASN A 128 1.98 -2.31 14.05
C ASN A 128 3.07 -2.98 13.20
N GLU A 129 3.67 -2.25 12.26
CA GLU A 129 4.80 -2.72 11.45
C GLU A 129 5.99 -3.10 12.33
N SER A 130 6.36 -2.24 13.28
CA SER A 130 7.45 -2.50 14.22
C SER A 130 7.23 -3.80 15.00
N PHE A 131 5.98 -4.08 15.40
CA PHE A 131 5.63 -5.30 16.11
C PHE A 131 5.77 -6.55 15.24
N ILE A 132 5.32 -6.49 13.99
CA ILE A 132 5.44 -7.59 13.02
C ILE A 132 6.93 -7.89 12.75
N ILE A 133 7.72 -6.85 12.47
CA ILE A 133 9.16 -6.98 12.21
C ILE A 133 9.89 -7.58 13.43
N TYR A 134 9.56 -7.08 14.62
CA TYR A 134 10.13 -7.58 15.88
C TYR A 134 9.83 -9.07 16.10
N SER A 135 8.61 -9.51 15.76
CA SER A 135 8.22 -10.92 15.84
C SER A 135 8.94 -11.79 14.81
N HIS A 136 9.13 -11.29 13.58
CA HIS A 136 9.71 -12.07 12.48
C HIS A 136 11.23 -12.20 12.53
N ASN A 137 11.93 -11.16 12.98
CA ASN A 137 13.39 -11.17 13.04
C ASN A 137 13.94 -11.96 14.23
N MET A 138 13.07 -12.66 14.97
CA MET A 138 13.42 -13.32 16.23
C MET A 138 14.16 -12.38 17.20
N THR A 139 13.88 -11.07 17.11
CA THR A 139 14.62 -10.05 17.86
C THR A 139 14.53 -10.31 19.36
N ARG A 140 13.40 -10.87 19.82
CA ARG A 140 13.24 -11.34 21.21
C ARG A 140 14.19 -12.47 21.57
N GLN A 141 14.31 -13.51 20.73
CA GLN A 141 15.21 -14.64 21.00
C GLN A 141 16.68 -14.20 20.97
N TRP A 142 17.04 -13.33 20.03
CA TRP A 142 18.36 -12.69 19.99
C TRP A 142 18.60 -11.86 21.25
N PHE A 143 17.65 -11.01 21.63
CA PHE A 143 17.75 -10.17 22.82
C PHE A 143 17.90 -11.02 24.09
N ASP A 144 17.09 -12.07 24.23
CA ASP A 144 17.12 -12.99 25.37
C ASP A 144 18.44 -13.78 25.45
N SER A 145 19.14 -13.97 24.32
CA SER A 145 20.46 -14.64 24.26
C SER A 145 21.63 -13.77 24.73
N LEU A 146 21.43 -12.46 24.89
CA LEU A 146 22.46 -11.53 25.37
C LEU A 146 22.61 -11.59 26.90
N SER A 147 23.78 -11.21 27.41
CA SER A 147 23.99 -11.00 28.84
C SER A 147 23.23 -9.79 29.34
N GLU A 148 22.87 -9.78 30.62
CA GLU A 148 22.12 -8.67 31.25
C GLU A 148 22.83 -7.31 31.06
N ASP A 149 24.16 -7.26 31.25
CA ASP A 149 24.96 -6.04 31.01
C ASP A 149 24.88 -5.53 29.55
N ALA A 150 24.75 -6.43 28.57
CA ALA A 150 24.63 -6.06 27.17
C ALA A 150 23.21 -5.59 26.83
N LYS A 151 22.18 -6.19 27.46
CA LYS A 151 20.79 -5.76 27.34
C LYS A 151 20.60 -4.34 27.88
N ASP A 152 21.13 -4.06 29.07
CA ASP A 152 20.99 -2.75 29.71
C ASP A 152 21.66 -1.64 28.90
N LYS A 153 22.86 -1.89 28.36
CA LYS A 153 23.54 -0.95 27.46
C LYS A 153 22.72 -0.64 26.20
N LEU A 154 22.15 -1.68 25.57
CA LEU A 154 21.32 -1.49 24.38
C LEU A 154 20.03 -0.72 24.68
N ILE A 155 19.41 -0.94 25.84
CA ILE A 155 18.22 -0.19 26.27
C ILE A 155 18.58 1.27 26.57
N GLU A 156 19.72 1.52 27.22
CA GLU A 156 20.18 2.89 27.48
C GLU A 156 20.50 3.66 26.19
N GLU A 157 21.15 2.99 25.23
CA GLU A 157 21.44 3.56 23.90
C GLU A 157 20.15 3.88 23.14
N ALA A 158 19.19 2.94 23.10
CA ALA A 158 17.89 3.14 22.45
C ALA A 158 17.09 4.30 23.07
N ARG A 159 17.14 4.46 24.41
CA ARG A 159 16.51 5.59 25.12
C ARG A 159 17.15 6.93 24.78
N LYS A 160 18.50 6.99 24.72
CA LYS A 160 19.23 8.20 24.31
C LYS A 160 18.90 8.60 22.87
N GLU A 161 18.82 7.63 21.96
CA GLU A 161 18.51 7.89 20.56
C GLU A 161 17.05 8.32 20.35
N GLY A 162 16.10 7.69 21.04
CA GLY A 162 14.69 8.08 21.01
C GLY A 162 14.45 9.51 21.50
N ASN A 163 15.14 9.94 22.57
CA ASN A 163 15.03 11.30 23.10
C ASN A 163 15.71 12.35 22.21
N SER A 164 16.80 12.00 21.52
CA SER A 164 17.48 12.93 20.61
C SER A 164 16.69 13.17 19.31
N ARG A 165 16.00 12.15 18.78
CA ARG A 165 15.11 12.31 17.61
C ARG A 165 13.78 13.03 17.95
N GLY A 166 13.29 12.91 19.18
CA GLY A 166 12.14 13.70 19.66
C GLY A 166 12.44 15.18 19.92
N ALA A 167 13.72 15.54 20.08
CA ALA A 167 14.16 16.92 20.28
C ALA A 167 14.46 17.67 18.96
N SER A 168 14.71 16.94 17.86
CA SER A 168 14.70 17.50 16.51
C SER A 168 13.26 17.52 15.99
N GLY A 169 12.51 18.53 16.43
CA GLY A 169 11.17 18.80 15.90
C GLY A 169 11.18 18.92 14.38
N ASP A 170 10.23 18.26 13.77
CA ASP A 170 9.87 18.39 12.35
C ASP A 170 9.56 19.87 12.04
N PRO A 171 10.28 20.58 11.14
CA PRO A 171 10.03 21.99 10.85
C PRO A 171 8.75 22.24 10.05
N HIS A 172 7.99 21.20 9.70
CA HIS A 172 6.86 21.28 8.76
C HIS A 172 5.57 20.64 9.27
N ALA A 173 5.19 20.90 10.51
CA ALA A 173 3.78 20.78 10.91
C ALA A 173 3.04 22.09 10.55
N PRO A 174 2.06 22.08 9.62
CA PRO A 174 1.21 23.25 9.39
C PRO A 174 0.23 23.46 10.57
N PRO A 175 -0.32 24.69 10.72
CA PRO A 175 -0.99 25.15 11.93
C PRO A 175 -2.24 24.37 12.33
#